data_AF-G0U530-F1
#
_entry.id   AF-G0U530-F1
#
_cell.length_a   1.000
_cell.length_b   1.000
_cell.length_c   1.000
_cell.angle_alpha   90.00
_cell.angle_beta   90.00
_cell.angle_gamma   90.00
#
_symmetry.space_group_name_H-M   'P 1'
#
loop_
_entity.id
_entity.type
_entity.pdbx_description
1 polymer ?
#
loop_
_entity_poly.entity_id
_entity_poly.type
_entity_poly.pdbx_seq_one_letter_code
_entity_poly.pdbx_strand_id
1 'polypeptide(L)'
;MLRNSGVLLKKGWTHNPGRTRRGGKNLAWRPKIPERTLEQFVPLNLAFPRRHPNNWQERQFHFLGYVKWPKEIGFYNAGDNFELTPEAMYRIYKRNCDEPFWTQLHNEKAIIHLLPVVEQEPAKHMERVNDIFRHHLKRFGADHYIYNAVMQAAAFAKDFPRCEQLLSEMRTLGLEPNAQSFVNMMLAARLAGKPREVAEVYFQEGIKTGALSAVMRLDTEFRMWMDQLDHLGSFTATKGYLSVKEEGAAPMPRDMWALWGWHRSESKFISRQRMIAEQVRNRLRSGKELVGTVYSKARRQPWAKYNGMFPFDYNGPAYRPAVSFADAPPPVNGAESCGRAF
;
A
#
# COMPACT_ATOMS: atom_id res chain seq x y z
N MET A 1 34.94 -17.91 -24.24
CA MET A 1 36.37 -18.10 -23.89
C MET A 1 36.47 -18.83 -22.57
N LEU A 2 36.49 -20.17 -22.63
CA LEU A 2 36.71 -21.06 -21.49
C LEU A 2 38.21 -21.07 -21.18
N ARG A 3 38.64 -20.47 -20.08
CA ARG A 3 40.02 -20.61 -19.57
C ARG A 3 40.08 -21.78 -18.58
N ASN A 4 40.77 -22.82 -19.03
CA ASN A 4 41.37 -23.91 -18.27
C ASN A 4 41.68 -23.54 -16.81
N SER A 5 40.89 -24.09 -15.88
CA SER A 5 41.35 -24.33 -14.52
C SER A 5 41.60 -25.82 -14.40
N GLY A 6 42.87 -26.19 -14.54
CA GLY A 6 43.33 -27.56 -14.34
C GLY A 6 42.94 -28.02 -12.94
N VAL A 7 42.13 -29.07 -12.89
CA VAL A 7 41.82 -29.83 -11.68
C VAL A 7 43.13 -30.49 -11.21
N LEU A 8 43.88 -29.77 -10.39
CA LEU A 8 45.01 -30.32 -9.64
C LEU A 8 44.46 -31.11 -8.44
N LEU A 9 43.97 -32.32 -8.73
CA LEU A 9 43.81 -33.37 -7.71
C LEU A 9 45.21 -33.79 -7.25
N LYS A 10 45.85 -32.98 -6.39
CA LYS A 10 47.01 -33.42 -5.62
C LYS A 10 46.56 -34.52 -4.66
N LYS A 11 46.66 -35.77 -5.13
CA LYS A 11 46.69 -36.98 -4.31
C LYS A 11 48.04 -37.05 -3.60
N GLY A 12 48.34 -36.04 -2.78
CA GLY A 12 49.56 -35.94 -1.99
C GLY A 12 49.37 -36.64 -0.65
N TRP A 13 49.84 -37.87 -0.55
CA TRP A 13 50.18 -38.50 0.72
C TRP A 13 51.47 -37.84 1.24
N THR A 14 51.36 -36.67 1.89
CA THR A 14 52.45 -36.15 2.71
C THR A 14 52.27 -36.68 4.14
N HIS A 15 52.89 -37.84 4.39
CA HIS A 15 52.98 -38.44 5.70
C HIS A 15 54.03 -37.68 6.53
N ASN A 16 53.66 -36.53 7.11
CA ASN A 16 54.38 -35.96 8.25
C ASN A 16 53.76 -36.55 9.53
N PRO A 17 54.43 -37.51 10.20
CA PRO A 17 53.90 -38.11 11.42
C PRO A 17 53.88 -37.04 12.52
N GLY A 18 52.68 -36.56 12.88
CA GLY A 18 52.46 -35.69 14.04
C GLY A 18 51.89 -34.30 13.74
N ARG A 19 51.88 -33.81 12.48
CA ARG A 19 51.35 -32.47 12.14
C ARG A 19 50.24 -32.43 11.08
N THR A 20 49.94 -33.53 10.39
CA THR A 20 48.86 -33.57 9.39
C THR A 20 47.66 -34.39 9.88
N ARG A 21 46.43 -33.92 9.60
CA ARG A 21 45.20 -34.54 10.14
C ARG A 21 45.03 -35.98 9.63
N ARG A 22 44.73 -36.91 10.54
CA ARG A 22 44.50 -38.33 10.21
C ARG A 22 43.06 -38.63 9.75
N GLY A 23 42.06 -37.86 10.20
CA GLY A 23 40.63 -38.04 9.90
C GLY A 23 39.91 -36.84 9.27
N GLY A 24 38.58 -36.87 9.21
CA GLY A 24 37.74 -35.73 8.78
C GLY A 24 37.89 -35.32 7.32
N LYS A 25 38.14 -36.30 6.42
CA LYS A 25 38.43 -36.05 4.99
C LYS A 25 37.21 -35.78 4.10
N ASN A 26 36.00 -35.89 4.65
CA ASN A 26 34.79 -35.56 3.92
C ASN A 26 34.71 -34.05 3.64
N LEU A 27 34.91 -33.67 2.38
CA LEU A 27 34.96 -32.27 1.96
C LEU A 27 33.59 -31.58 1.96
N ALA A 28 32.49 -32.34 1.96
CA ALA A 28 31.14 -31.79 2.05
C ALA A 28 30.91 -31.09 3.40
N TRP A 29 31.47 -31.65 4.48
CA TRP A 29 31.32 -31.11 5.84
C TRP A 29 32.55 -30.35 6.33
N ARG A 30 33.73 -30.68 5.78
CA ARG A 30 35.01 -30.06 6.17
C ARG A 30 35.84 -29.71 4.94
N PRO A 31 35.43 -28.68 4.18
CA PRO A 31 36.15 -28.25 2.99
C PRO A 31 37.59 -27.84 3.36
N LYS A 32 38.52 -28.06 2.44
CA LYS A 32 39.94 -27.67 2.62
C LYS A 32 40.15 -26.22 2.15
N ILE A 33 39.40 -25.30 2.74
CA ILE A 33 39.42 -23.87 2.42
C ILE A 33 39.87 -23.11 3.67
N PRO A 34 40.72 -22.06 3.57
CA PRO A 34 41.11 -21.24 4.71
C PRO A 34 39.93 -20.50 5.34
N GLU A 35 39.98 -20.26 6.65
CA GLU A 35 38.94 -19.56 7.41
C GLU A 35 38.64 -18.16 6.85
N ARG A 36 39.66 -17.35 6.55
CA ARG A 36 39.52 -16.04 5.87
C ARG A 36 38.69 -16.07 4.58
N THR A 37 38.68 -17.21 3.89
CA THR A 37 37.93 -17.39 2.66
C THR A 37 36.53 -17.92 2.95
N LEU A 38 36.34 -18.63 4.06
CA LEU A 38 35.03 -19.08 4.53
C LEU A 38 34.23 -17.95 5.20
N GLU A 39 34.88 -16.96 5.81
CA GLU A 39 34.24 -15.83 6.50
C GLU A 39 33.21 -15.09 5.63
N GLN A 40 33.51 -14.82 4.35
CA GLN A 40 32.57 -14.18 3.42
C GLN A 40 31.30 -15.02 3.15
N PHE A 41 31.34 -16.32 3.44
CA PHE A 41 30.21 -17.24 3.28
C PHE A 41 29.47 -17.50 4.60
N VAL A 42 29.97 -17.01 5.74
CA VAL A 42 29.27 -17.13 7.03
C VAL A 42 28.07 -16.16 7.01
N PRO A 43 26.82 -16.66 7.06
CA PRO A 43 25.65 -15.81 6.89
C PRO A 43 25.33 -15.05 8.18
N LEU A 44 25.85 -13.83 8.32
CA LEU A 44 25.56 -12.97 9.48
C LEU A 44 24.14 -12.37 9.45
N ASN A 45 23.57 -12.18 8.26
CA ASN A 45 22.21 -11.69 8.05
C ASN A 45 21.41 -12.72 7.25
N LEU A 46 21.12 -13.86 7.87
CA LEU A 46 20.42 -14.97 7.25
C LEU A 46 18.92 -14.65 7.07
N ALA A 47 18.48 -14.52 5.81
CA ALA A 47 17.07 -14.28 5.48
C ALA A 47 16.21 -15.56 5.49
N PHE A 48 16.81 -16.69 5.10
CA PHE A 48 16.15 -17.99 5.02
C PHE A 48 17.10 -19.11 5.48
N PRO A 49 16.64 -20.09 6.29
CA PRO A 49 15.29 -20.23 6.85
C PRO A 49 14.91 -19.10 7.82
N ARG A 50 13.60 -18.87 7.98
CA ARG A 50 13.09 -17.81 8.87
C ARG A 50 13.39 -18.16 10.32
N ARG A 51 13.68 -17.12 11.12
CA ARG A 51 13.99 -17.24 12.56
C ARG A 51 12.80 -16.96 13.50
N HIS A 52 11.68 -16.47 12.97
CA HIS A 52 10.51 -16.08 13.76
C HIS A 52 9.43 -17.18 13.69
N PRO A 53 9.14 -17.89 14.80
CA PRO A 53 8.11 -18.92 14.84
C PRO A 53 6.68 -18.34 14.80
N ASN A 54 5.71 -19.15 14.38
CA ASN A 54 4.31 -18.73 14.23
C ASN A 54 3.67 -18.25 15.55
N ASN A 55 4.05 -18.83 16.69
CA ASN A 55 3.54 -18.42 18.00
C ASN A 55 3.97 -16.99 18.41
N TRP A 56 4.94 -16.39 17.72
CA TRP A 56 5.35 -15.00 17.99
C TRP A 56 4.57 -13.98 17.17
N GLN A 57 3.85 -14.38 16.12
CA GLN A 57 3.11 -13.46 15.25
C GLN A 57 2.07 -12.67 16.06
N GLU A 58 1.22 -13.37 16.81
CA GLU A 58 0.20 -12.74 17.65
C GLU A 58 0.81 -11.91 18.80
N ARG A 59 1.90 -12.39 19.41
CA ARG A 59 2.62 -11.62 20.44
C ARG A 59 3.14 -10.30 19.88
N GLN A 60 3.72 -10.33 18.67
CA GLN A 60 4.19 -9.13 18.00
C GLN A 60 3.04 -8.20 17.64
N PHE A 61 1.92 -8.75 17.15
CA PHE A 61 0.72 -7.97 16.81
C PHE A 61 0.19 -7.17 18.00
N HIS A 62 0.05 -7.82 19.17
CA HIS A 62 -0.36 -7.15 20.40
C HIS A 62 0.71 -6.21 20.96
N PHE A 63 1.99 -6.57 20.85
CA PHE A 63 3.09 -5.71 21.28
C PHE A 63 3.11 -4.37 20.51
N LEU A 64 2.84 -4.40 19.20
CA LEU A 64 2.72 -3.19 18.38
C LEU A 64 1.44 -2.39 18.66
N GLY A 65 0.46 -3.02 19.34
CA GLY A 65 -0.80 -2.42 19.74
C GLY A 65 -1.87 -2.48 18.65
N TYR A 66 -1.80 -3.39 17.68
CA TYR A 66 -2.90 -3.55 16.73
C TYR A 66 -4.06 -4.34 17.35
N VAL A 67 -5.22 -4.26 16.72
CA VAL A 67 -6.47 -4.87 17.18
C VAL A 67 -7.05 -5.71 16.06
N LYS A 68 -7.54 -6.90 16.40
CA LYS A 68 -8.26 -7.77 15.46
C LYS A 68 -9.70 -7.30 15.38
N TRP A 69 -10.01 -6.48 14.38
CA TRP A 69 -11.36 -6.01 14.14
C TRP A 69 -12.20 -7.11 13.44
N PRO A 70 -13.53 -7.14 13.66
CA PRO A 70 -14.43 -7.93 12.81
C PRO A 70 -14.25 -7.55 11.35
N LYS A 71 -14.43 -8.53 10.45
CA LYS A 71 -14.27 -8.35 9.00
C LYS A 71 -15.11 -7.18 8.46
N GLU A 72 -16.31 -6.98 9.01
CA GLU A 72 -17.20 -5.87 8.65
C GLU A 72 -16.59 -4.49 8.87
N ILE A 73 -15.64 -4.35 9.80
CA ILE A 73 -14.93 -3.08 10.04
C ILE A 73 -13.74 -2.97 9.10
N GLY A 74 -12.88 -3.97 9.11
CA GLY A 74 -11.69 -4.00 8.28
C GLY A 74 -10.86 -5.24 8.51
N PHE A 75 -9.96 -5.52 7.58
CA PHE A 75 -9.17 -6.74 7.56
C PHE A 75 -7.82 -6.50 6.86
N TYR A 76 -6.89 -7.43 7.01
CA TYR A 76 -5.67 -7.46 6.23
C TYR A 76 -5.92 -8.20 4.92
N ASN A 77 -5.64 -7.53 3.80
CA ASN A 77 -5.85 -8.08 2.47
C ASN A 77 -4.74 -9.09 2.08
N ALA A 78 -4.78 -9.62 0.85
CA ALA A 78 -3.81 -10.59 0.32
C ALA A 78 -2.36 -10.09 0.37
N GLY A 79 -2.16 -8.77 0.32
CA GLY A 79 -0.86 -8.12 0.45
C GLY A 79 -0.49 -7.76 1.89
N ASP A 80 -1.22 -8.23 2.90
CA ASP A 80 -1.10 -7.86 4.32
C ASP A 80 -1.24 -6.34 4.56
N ASN A 81 -2.07 -5.63 3.79
CA ASN A 81 -2.43 -4.23 4.03
C ASN A 81 -3.77 -4.17 4.77
N PHE A 82 -3.87 -3.35 5.82
CA PHE A 82 -5.14 -3.16 6.51
C PHE A 82 -6.06 -2.26 5.70
N GLU A 83 -7.22 -2.79 5.32
CA GLU A 83 -8.25 -2.11 4.56
C GLU A 83 -9.53 -1.99 5.39
N LEU A 84 -10.17 -0.82 5.31
CA LEU A 84 -11.48 -0.58 5.92
C LEU A 84 -12.58 -0.86 4.89
N THR A 85 -13.66 -1.48 5.35
CA THR A 85 -14.81 -1.69 4.48
C THR A 85 -15.50 -0.36 4.13
N PRO A 86 -16.16 -0.25 2.97
CA PRO A 86 -16.90 0.96 2.58
C PRO A 86 -17.96 1.36 3.62
N GLU A 87 -18.66 0.38 4.18
CA GLU A 87 -19.70 0.59 5.18
C GLU A 87 -19.12 1.09 6.52
N ALA A 88 -18.01 0.50 6.98
CA ALA A 88 -17.34 0.96 8.20
C ALA A 88 -16.79 2.38 8.04
N MET A 89 -16.19 2.71 6.89
CA MET A 89 -15.70 4.07 6.62
C MET A 89 -16.85 5.08 6.63
N TYR A 90 -18.00 4.77 6.05
CA TYR A 90 -19.16 5.65 6.08
C TYR A 90 -19.70 5.85 7.50
N ARG A 91 -19.73 4.81 8.32
CA ARG A 91 -20.11 4.91 9.75
C ARG A 91 -19.12 5.74 10.55
N ILE A 92 -17.81 5.59 10.29
CA ILE A 92 -16.77 6.43 10.88
C ILE A 92 -16.99 7.89 10.48
N TYR A 93 -17.25 8.17 9.21
CA TYR A 93 -17.61 9.52 8.75
C TYR A 93 -18.81 10.07 9.52
N LYS A 94 -19.93 9.34 9.56
CA LYS A 94 -21.15 9.80 10.25
C LYS A 94 -20.96 10.08 11.73
N ARG A 95 -20.08 9.34 12.40
CA ARG A 95 -19.80 9.54 13.84
C ARG A 95 -18.85 10.70 14.10
N ASN A 96 -17.94 11.00 13.17
CA ASN A 96 -16.84 11.92 13.40
C ASN A 96 -16.87 13.17 12.51
N CYS A 97 -17.93 13.37 11.72
CA CYS A 97 -18.01 14.44 10.72
C CYS A 97 -17.87 15.84 11.33
N ASP A 98 -18.25 16.03 12.59
CA ASP A 98 -18.16 17.31 13.33
C ASP A 98 -16.97 17.39 14.29
N GLU A 99 -16.15 16.33 14.37
CA GLU A 99 -15.04 16.28 15.31
C GLU A 99 -13.90 17.25 14.92
N PRO A 100 -13.13 17.81 15.88
CA PRO A 100 -12.08 18.79 15.58
C PRO A 100 -10.95 18.26 14.68
N PHE A 101 -10.66 16.95 14.74
CA PHE A 101 -9.61 16.34 13.92
C PHE A 101 -10.05 16.07 12.47
N TRP A 102 -11.34 16.17 12.18
CA TRP A 102 -11.90 15.88 10.86
C TRP A 102 -11.56 17.01 9.87
N THR A 103 -11.18 16.65 8.64
CA THR A 103 -10.70 17.59 7.61
C THR A 103 -11.23 17.24 6.23
N GLN A 104 -10.99 18.13 5.25
CA GLN A 104 -11.27 17.90 3.84
C GLN A 104 -10.73 16.56 3.30
N LEU A 105 -9.52 16.15 3.72
CA LEU A 105 -8.90 14.89 3.31
C LEU A 105 -9.64 13.66 3.86
N HIS A 106 -10.29 13.78 5.02
CA HIS A 106 -11.11 12.69 5.56
C HIS A 106 -12.39 12.51 4.76
N ASN A 107 -13.03 13.61 4.31
CA ASN A 107 -14.19 13.55 3.42
C ASN A 107 -13.82 12.92 2.07
N GLU A 108 -12.70 13.34 1.46
CA GLU A 108 -12.17 12.74 0.23
C GLU A 108 -11.93 11.23 0.42
N LYS A 109 -11.21 10.85 1.49
CA LYS A 109 -10.93 9.44 1.81
C LYS A 109 -12.22 8.63 1.98
N ALA A 110 -13.23 9.18 2.63
CA ALA A 110 -14.53 8.52 2.81
C ALA A 110 -15.22 8.25 1.46
N ILE A 111 -15.17 9.19 0.51
CA ILE A 111 -15.69 8.98 -0.84
C ILE A 111 -14.87 7.92 -1.59
N ILE A 112 -13.54 7.93 -1.48
CA ILE A 112 -12.67 6.93 -2.10
C ILE A 112 -13.04 5.51 -1.64
N HIS A 113 -13.28 5.30 -0.35
CA HIS A 113 -13.73 4.01 0.18
C HIS A 113 -15.14 3.62 -0.31
N LEU A 114 -15.98 4.57 -0.69
CA LEU A 114 -17.31 4.31 -1.24
C LEU A 114 -17.31 4.02 -2.74
N LEU A 115 -16.23 4.31 -3.48
CA LEU A 115 -16.19 4.11 -4.94
C LEU A 115 -16.59 2.69 -5.40
N PRO A 116 -16.12 1.59 -4.76
CA PRO A 116 -16.50 0.25 -5.20
C PRO A 116 -17.99 -0.03 -5.10
N VAL A 117 -18.64 0.43 -4.02
CA VAL A 117 -20.09 0.24 -3.81
C VAL A 117 -20.91 1.24 -4.64
N VAL A 118 -20.36 2.41 -4.94
CA VAL A 118 -20.93 3.36 -5.90
C VAL A 118 -20.98 2.76 -7.30
N GLU A 119 -19.93 2.09 -7.77
CA GLU A 119 -19.97 1.45 -9.09
C GLU A 119 -20.97 0.28 -9.15
N GLN A 120 -21.12 -0.46 -8.05
CA GLN A 120 -22.03 -1.62 -7.98
C GLN A 120 -23.51 -1.22 -7.90
N GLU A 121 -23.84 -0.29 -7.03
CA GLU A 121 -25.21 0.21 -6.83
C GLU A 121 -25.23 1.76 -6.76
N PRO A 122 -25.09 2.45 -7.91
CA PRO A 122 -24.97 3.91 -7.94
C PRO A 122 -26.16 4.63 -7.30
N ALA A 123 -27.39 4.17 -7.58
CA ALA A 123 -28.61 4.80 -7.09
C ALA A 123 -28.66 4.91 -5.56
N LYS A 124 -28.14 3.90 -4.86
CA LYS A 124 -28.13 3.83 -3.39
C LYS A 124 -26.95 4.56 -2.78
N HIS A 125 -25.76 4.40 -3.36
CA HIS A 125 -24.53 4.90 -2.74
C HIS A 125 -24.15 6.33 -3.16
N MET A 126 -24.64 6.82 -4.31
CA MET A 126 -24.43 8.23 -4.69
C MET A 126 -25.12 9.20 -3.73
N GLU A 127 -26.20 8.81 -3.07
CA GLU A 127 -26.81 9.65 -2.03
C GLU A 127 -25.86 9.86 -0.84
N ARG A 128 -25.10 8.82 -0.46
CA ARG A 128 -24.08 8.91 0.60
C ARG A 128 -22.94 9.83 0.18
N VAL A 129 -22.51 9.76 -1.08
CA VAL A 129 -21.50 10.68 -1.65
C VAL A 129 -22.02 12.12 -1.62
N ASN A 130 -23.29 12.35 -2.01
CA ASN A 130 -23.93 13.66 -1.98
C ASN A 130 -24.03 14.21 -0.55
N ASP A 131 -24.26 13.34 0.42
CA ASP A 131 -24.30 13.74 1.83
C ASP A 131 -22.93 14.19 2.34
N ILE A 132 -21.86 13.47 2.01
CA ILE A 132 -20.47 13.88 2.29
C ILE A 132 -20.16 15.20 1.59
N PHE A 133 -20.57 15.35 0.32
CA PHE A 133 -20.35 16.59 -0.44
C PHE A 133 -21.05 17.78 0.21
N ARG A 134 -22.33 17.65 0.56
CA ARG A 134 -23.11 18.69 1.25
C ARG A 134 -22.48 19.08 2.59
N HIS A 135 -22.04 18.10 3.38
CA HIS A 135 -21.35 18.37 4.64
C HIS A 135 -20.02 19.09 4.41
N HIS A 136 -19.24 18.65 3.43
CA HIS A 136 -17.96 19.28 3.09
C HIS A 136 -18.15 20.75 2.72
N LEU A 137 -19.10 21.06 1.84
CA LEU A 137 -19.40 22.44 1.43
C LEU A 137 -19.81 23.30 2.63
N LYS A 138 -20.58 22.75 3.59
CA LYS A 138 -20.97 23.47 4.80
C LYS A 138 -19.81 23.75 5.73
N ARG A 139 -18.88 22.81 5.89
CA ARG A 139 -17.81 22.88 6.90
C ARG A 139 -16.53 23.54 6.39
N PHE A 140 -16.14 23.27 5.14
CA PHE A 140 -14.86 23.70 4.56
C PHE A 140 -15.01 24.58 3.32
N GLY A 141 -16.21 24.63 2.73
CA GLY A 141 -16.44 25.31 1.45
C GLY A 141 -16.10 24.44 0.25
N ALA A 142 -16.03 25.05 -0.92
CA ALA A 142 -15.65 24.38 -2.17
C ALA A 142 -14.12 24.26 -2.27
N ASP A 143 -13.60 23.06 -2.52
CA ASP A 143 -12.17 22.82 -2.72
C ASP A 143 -11.89 21.79 -3.84
N HIS A 144 -10.64 21.71 -4.31
CA HIS A 144 -10.27 20.76 -5.35
C HIS A 144 -10.43 19.29 -4.94
N TYR A 145 -10.24 18.95 -3.66
CA TYR A 145 -10.27 17.57 -3.19
C TYR A 145 -11.68 16.98 -3.27
N ILE A 146 -12.68 17.72 -2.78
CA ILE A 146 -14.05 17.25 -2.77
C ILE A 146 -14.65 17.17 -4.17
N TYR A 147 -14.41 18.18 -5.02
CA TYR A 147 -14.90 18.16 -6.38
C TYR A 147 -14.30 17.01 -7.17
N ASN A 148 -12.99 16.78 -7.07
CA ASN A 148 -12.35 15.65 -7.73
C ASN A 148 -12.85 14.30 -7.20
N ALA A 149 -13.08 14.16 -5.90
CA ALA A 149 -13.60 12.92 -5.33
C ALA A 149 -15.03 12.62 -5.82
N VAL A 150 -15.91 13.63 -5.84
CA VAL A 150 -17.30 13.48 -6.31
C VAL A 150 -17.36 13.27 -7.82
N MET A 151 -16.50 13.93 -8.60
CA MET A 151 -16.36 13.68 -10.04
C MET A 151 -15.91 12.24 -10.31
N GLN A 152 -14.94 11.74 -9.56
CA GLN A 152 -14.49 10.34 -9.69
C GLN A 152 -15.61 9.37 -9.33
N ALA A 153 -16.39 9.65 -8.27
CA ALA A 153 -17.56 8.84 -7.92
C ALA A 153 -18.63 8.86 -9.02
N ALA A 154 -18.91 10.02 -9.62
CA ALA A 154 -19.82 10.15 -10.75
C ALA A 154 -19.30 9.40 -12.00
N ALA A 155 -17.98 9.40 -12.24
CA ALA A 155 -17.36 8.63 -13.31
C ALA A 155 -17.59 7.11 -13.13
N PHE A 156 -17.37 6.59 -11.92
CA PHE A 156 -17.66 5.19 -11.60
C PHE A 156 -19.16 4.86 -11.62
N ALA A 157 -20.02 5.82 -11.28
CA ALA A 157 -21.47 5.72 -11.45
C ALA A 157 -21.93 5.79 -12.92
N LYS A 158 -21.00 5.98 -13.88
CA LYS A 158 -21.26 6.16 -15.32
C LYS A 158 -22.12 7.40 -15.63
N ASP A 159 -22.09 8.40 -14.76
CA ASP A 159 -22.83 9.65 -14.87
C ASP A 159 -21.94 10.74 -15.46
N PHE A 160 -21.70 10.65 -16.78
CA PHE A 160 -20.88 11.61 -17.52
C PHE A 160 -21.44 13.05 -17.49
N PRO A 161 -22.76 13.30 -17.69
CA PRO A 161 -23.32 14.65 -17.62
C PRO A 161 -23.05 15.32 -16.27
N ARG A 162 -23.13 14.56 -15.18
CA ARG A 162 -22.80 15.09 -13.85
C ARG A 162 -21.33 15.43 -13.69
N CYS A 163 -20.42 14.68 -14.32
CA CYS A 163 -19.00 15.03 -14.34
C CYS A 163 -18.76 16.37 -15.06
N GLU A 164 -19.42 16.59 -16.19
CA GLU A 164 -19.36 17.87 -16.92
C GLU A 164 -19.93 19.04 -16.10
N GLN A 165 -21.06 18.81 -15.41
CA GLN A 165 -21.64 19.80 -14.52
C GLN A 165 -20.67 20.19 -13.41
N LEU A 166 -20.07 19.21 -12.72
CA LEU A 166 -19.11 19.46 -11.64
C LEU A 166 -17.87 20.19 -12.13
N LEU A 167 -17.36 19.85 -13.32
CA LEU A 167 -16.25 20.57 -13.94
C LEU A 167 -16.61 22.02 -14.28
N SER A 168 -17.83 22.26 -14.76
CA SER A 168 -18.35 23.61 -15.00
C SER A 168 -18.49 24.40 -13.69
N GLU A 169 -19.03 23.79 -12.64
CA GLU A 169 -19.12 24.39 -11.31
C GLU A 169 -17.74 24.76 -10.74
N MET A 170 -16.73 23.90 -10.91
CA MET A 170 -15.36 24.25 -10.52
C MET A 170 -14.89 25.54 -11.20
N ARG A 171 -15.11 25.66 -12.52
CA ARG A 171 -14.74 26.85 -13.29
C ARG A 171 -15.48 28.11 -12.82
N THR A 172 -16.78 28.01 -12.55
CA THR A 172 -17.57 29.17 -12.11
C THR A 172 -17.22 29.62 -10.70
N LEU A 173 -16.81 28.69 -9.83
CA LEU A 173 -16.33 28.99 -8.48
C LEU A 173 -14.87 29.48 -8.44
N GLY A 174 -14.20 29.58 -9.60
CA GLY A 174 -12.78 29.96 -9.67
C GLY A 174 -11.81 28.88 -9.20
N LEU A 175 -12.29 27.64 -9.04
CA LEU A 175 -11.45 26.48 -8.80
C LEU A 175 -10.90 25.99 -10.13
N GLU A 176 -9.70 26.45 -10.51
CA GLU A 176 -9.06 26.01 -11.75
C GLU A 176 -8.98 24.47 -11.81
N PRO A 177 -9.57 23.83 -12.84
CA PRO A 177 -9.49 22.38 -13.00
C PRO A 177 -8.03 21.91 -13.03
N ASN A 178 -7.72 20.88 -12.24
CA ASN A 178 -6.35 20.37 -12.13
C ASN A 178 -6.17 19.06 -12.90
N ALA A 179 -4.96 18.50 -12.87
CA ALA A 179 -4.64 17.23 -13.52
C ALA A 179 -5.64 16.12 -13.18
N GLN A 180 -6.02 16.00 -11.91
CA GLN A 180 -6.96 14.98 -11.44
C GLN A 180 -8.37 15.22 -12.01
N SER A 181 -8.82 16.47 -12.14
CA SER A 181 -10.10 16.81 -12.75
C SER A 181 -10.18 16.31 -14.20
N PHE A 182 -9.14 16.56 -15.00
CA PHE A 182 -9.09 16.10 -16.39
C PHE A 182 -8.96 14.57 -16.52
N VAL A 183 -8.17 13.93 -15.65
CA VAL A 183 -8.08 12.46 -15.60
C VAL A 183 -9.44 11.84 -15.24
N ASN A 184 -10.19 12.44 -14.32
CA ASN A 184 -11.54 12.00 -13.97
C ASN A 184 -12.51 12.13 -15.15
N MET A 185 -12.40 13.20 -15.97
CA MET A 185 -13.21 13.34 -17.18
C MET A 185 -12.87 12.28 -18.24
N MET A 186 -11.57 11.98 -18.44
CA MET A 186 -11.13 10.90 -19.33
C MET A 186 -11.65 9.54 -18.87
N LEU A 187 -11.56 9.27 -17.55
CA LEU A 187 -12.12 8.06 -16.94
C LEU A 187 -13.65 7.99 -17.13
N ALA A 188 -14.37 9.09 -16.88
CA ALA A 188 -15.82 9.16 -17.05
C ALA A 188 -16.24 8.90 -18.50
N ALA A 189 -15.57 9.54 -19.47
CA ALA A 189 -15.80 9.33 -20.89
C ALA A 189 -15.62 7.85 -21.26
N ARG A 190 -14.51 7.23 -20.79
CA ARG A 190 -14.22 5.81 -21.02
C ARG A 190 -15.28 4.89 -20.40
N LEU A 191 -15.62 5.06 -19.12
CA LEU A 191 -16.57 4.19 -18.41
C LEU A 191 -18.01 4.34 -18.90
N ALA A 192 -18.39 5.54 -19.37
CA ALA A 192 -19.69 5.80 -19.99
C ALA A 192 -19.75 5.39 -21.47
N GLY A 193 -18.69 4.79 -22.03
CA GLY A 193 -18.65 4.33 -23.42
C GLY A 193 -18.69 5.47 -24.45
N LYS A 194 -18.21 6.66 -24.10
CA LYS A 194 -18.09 7.78 -25.05
C LYS A 194 -16.98 7.49 -26.07
N PRO A 195 -17.06 8.10 -27.28
CA PRO A 195 -15.99 8.02 -28.25
C PRO A 195 -14.65 8.50 -27.67
N ARG A 196 -13.56 7.90 -28.13
CA ARG A 196 -12.20 8.18 -27.62
C ARG A 196 -11.83 9.65 -27.81
N GLU A 197 -12.33 10.27 -28.85
CA GLU A 197 -12.15 11.68 -29.19
C GLU A 197 -12.67 12.59 -28.07
N VAL A 198 -13.73 12.21 -27.35
CA VAL A 198 -14.26 12.98 -26.22
C VAL A 198 -13.24 13.01 -25.07
N ALA A 199 -12.62 11.88 -24.75
CA ALA A 199 -11.56 11.83 -23.75
C ALA A 199 -10.32 12.61 -24.21
N GLU A 200 -10.01 12.59 -25.51
CA GLU A 200 -8.89 13.34 -26.09
C GLU A 200 -9.09 14.85 -25.97
N VAL A 201 -10.31 15.35 -26.15
CA VAL A 201 -10.61 16.77 -25.98
C VAL A 201 -10.26 17.25 -24.57
N TYR A 202 -10.65 16.51 -23.52
CA TYR A 202 -10.29 16.88 -22.14
C TYR A 202 -8.79 16.74 -21.87
N PHE A 203 -8.12 15.76 -22.47
CA PHE A 203 -6.66 15.65 -22.39
C PHE A 203 -5.99 16.89 -23.00
N GLN A 204 -6.38 17.27 -24.22
CA GLN A 204 -5.84 18.45 -24.90
C GLN A 204 -6.16 19.75 -24.15
N GLU A 205 -7.35 19.86 -23.55
CA GLU A 205 -7.72 20.98 -22.69
C GLU A 205 -6.84 21.05 -21.44
N GLY A 206 -6.60 19.92 -20.78
CA GLY A 206 -5.70 19.83 -19.63
C GLY A 206 -4.25 20.22 -19.95
N ILE A 207 -3.78 19.89 -21.16
CA ILE A 207 -2.47 20.34 -21.65
C ILE A 207 -2.46 21.86 -21.91
N LYS A 208 -3.47 22.39 -22.60
CA LYS A 208 -3.57 23.83 -22.93
C LYS A 208 -3.65 24.71 -21.68
N THR A 209 -4.33 24.24 -20.65
CA THR A 209 -4.45 24.93 -19.35
C THR A 209 -3.19 24.79 -18.49
N GLY A 210 -2.24 23.95 -18.88
CA GLY A 210 -1.02 23.67 -18.10
C GLY A 210 -1.24 22.76 -16.89
N ALA A 211 -2.46 22.25 -16.70
CA ALA A 211 -2.77 21.30 -15.63
C ALA A 211 -2.10 19.94 -15.85
N LEU A 212 -1.99 19.51 -17.11
CA LEU A 212 -1.24 18.34 -17.52
C LEU A 212 0.05 18.78 -18.22
N SER A 213 1.15 18.07 -17.95
CA SER A 213 2.42 18.25 -18.65
C SER A 213 2.75 16.97 -19.42
N ALA A 214 2.98 17.12 -20.72
CA ALA A 214 3.37 16.05 -21.64
C ALA A 214 4.84 16.23 -22.04
N VAL A 215 5.63 15.15 -21.98
CA VAL A 215 7.04 15.18 -22.44
C VAL A 215 7.15 14.60 -23.85
N MET A 216 6.28 13.64 -24.20
CA MET A 216 6.21 13.07 -25.54
C MET A 216 5.16 13.81 -26.40
N ARG A 217 5.02 13.39 -27.66
CA ARG A 217 3.97 13.89 -28.55
C ARG A 217 2.58 13.62 -27.95
N LEU A 218 1.66 14.57 -28.09
CA LEU A 218 0.35 14.55 -27.41
C LEU A 218 -0.47 13.27 -27.69
N ASP A 219 -0.43 12.77 -28.93
CA ASP A 219 -1.11 11.52 -29.30
C ASP A 219 -0.55 10.28 -28.57
N THR A 220 0.75 10.30 -28.26
CA THR A 220 1.47 9.22 -27.60
C THR A 220 1.19 9.24 -26.11
N GLU A 221 1.27 10.42 -25.49
CA GLU A 221 0.90 10.61 -24.08
C GLU A 221 -0.56 10.25 -23.83
N PHE A 222 -1.48 10.72 -24.69
CA PHE A 222 -2.89 10.36 -24.58
C PHE A 222 -3.09 8.84 -24.71
N ARG A 223 -2.38 8.19 -25.63
CA ARG A 223 -2.40 6.72 -25.73
C ARG A 223 -1.91 6.05 -24.45
N MET A 224 -0.82 6.53 -23.86
CA MET A 224 -0.31 6.01 -22.59
C MET A 224 -1.34 6.17 -21.47
N TRP A 225 -1.99 7.33 -21.36
CA TRP A 225 -3.06 7.54 -20.38
C TRP A 225 -4.23 6.57 -20.58
N MET A 226 -4.70 6.39 -21.81
CA MET A 226 -5.78 5.44 -22.11
C MET A 226 -5.37 4.00 -21.79
N ASP A 227 -4.14 3.61 -22.13
CA ASP A 227 -3.62 2.28 -21.80
C ASP A 227 -3.58 2.08 -20.27
N GLN A 228 -3.16 3.08 -19.48
CA GLN A 228 -3.21 2.98 -18.02
C GLN A 228 -4.64 2.83 -17.48
N LEU A 229 -5.60 3.56 -18.04
CA LEU A 229 -7.03 3.42 -17.68
C LEU A 229 -7.58 2.03 -18.07
N ASP A 230 -7.10 1.45 -19.17
CA ASP A 230 -7.45 0.08 -19.58
C ASP A 230 -6.87 -0.98 -18.65
N HIS A 231 -5.62 -0.82 -18.19
CA HIS A 231 -5.02 -1.70 -17.20
C HIS A 231 -5.72 -1.60 -15.83
N LEU A 232 -6.14 -0.39 -15.43
CA LEU A 232 -6.92 -0.21 -14.20
C LEU A 232 -8.28 -0.87 -14.30
N GLY A 233 -8.99 -0.70 -15.42
CA GLY A 233 -10.33 -1.23 -15.62
C GLY A 233 -11.35 -0.55 -14.71
N SER A 234 -12.32 -1.32 -14.20
CA SER A 234 -13.33 -0.86 -13.24
C SER A 234 -13.74 -2.01 -12.32
N PHE A 235 -14.46 -1.74 -11.22
CA PHE A 235 -14.87 -2.76 -10.25
C PHE A 235 -15.89 -3.76 -10.81
N THR A 236 -16.62 -3.38 -11.87
CA THR A 236 -17.60 -4.23 -12.56
C THR A 236 -17.10 -4.77 -13.91
N ALA A 237 -15.90 -4.37 -14.36
CA ALA A 237 -15.29 -4.90 -15.57
C ALA A 237 -14.86 -6.37 -15.41
N THR A 238 -14.63 -7.07 -16.51
CA THR A 238 -14.10 -8.45 -16.51
C THR A 238 -12.57 -8.51 -16.49
N LYS A 239 -11.91 -7.41 -16.87
CA LYS A 239 -10.45 -7.27 -16.93
C LYS A 239 -10.04 -5.93 -16.32
N GLY A 240 -8.85 -5.93 -15.74
CA GLY A 240 -8.24 -4.78 -15.09
C GLY A 240 -7.88 -5.07 -13.64
N TYR A 241 -7.07 -4.20 -13.05
CA TYR A 241 -6.68 -4.34 -11.66
C TYR A 241 -7.86 -4.18 -10.70
N LEU A 242 -8.78 -3.26 -10.98
CA LEU A 242 -9.95 -3.00 -10.13
C LEU A 242 -11.01 -4.10 -10.20
N SER A 243 -11.02 -4.92 -11.26
CA SER A 243 -11.96 -6.04 -11.39
C SER A 243 -11.60 -7.26 -10.53
N VAL A 244 -10.38 -7.31 -9.96
CA VAL A 244 -9.93 -8.43 -9.13
C VAL A 244 -10.46 -8.28 -7.71
N LYS A 245 -11.46 -9.10 -7.35
CA LYS A 245 -12.15 -9.06 -6.05
C LYS A 245 -11.61 -10.06 -5.01
N GLU A 246 -10.38 -10.56 -5.22
CA GLU A 246 -9.74 -11.50 -4.29
C GLU A 246 -9.08 -10.74 -3.14
N GLU A 247 -9.77 -10.68 -2.00
CA GLU A 247 -9.35 -9.86 -0.87
C GLU A 247 -8.30 -10.54 0.03
N GLY A 248 -8.28 -11.88 0.13
CA GLY A 248 -7.35 -12.59 1.03
C GLY A 248 -7.54 -12.28 2.53
N ALA A 249 -8.78 -11.93 2.93
CA ALA A 249 -9.11 -11.35 4.23
C ALA A 249 -8.60 -12.17 5.43
N ALA A 250 -7.81 -11.53 6.27
CA ALA A 250 -7.35 -12.07 7.55
C ALA A 250 -7.45 -11.01 8.67
N PRO A 251 -7.72 -11.41 9.93
CA PRO A 251 -7.77 -10.48 11.07
C PRO A 251 -6.38 -9.99 11.52
N MET A 252 -5.31 -10.62 11.04
CA MET A 252 -3.91 -10.33 11.35
C MET A 252 -3.05 -10.62 10.11
N PRO A 253 -1.95 -9.87 9.88
CA PRO A 253 -0.99 -10.18 8.82
C PRO A 253 -0.45 -11.60 8.94
N ARG A 254 -0.13 -12.21 7.80
CA ARG A 254 0.52 -13.53 7.79
C ARG A 254 1.97 -13.45 8.28
N ASP A 255 2.64 -12.31 8.07
CA ASP A 255 4.02 -12.07 8.50
C ASP A 255 4.22 -10.70 9.16
N MET A 256 4.32 -10.68 10.49
CA MET A 256 4.55 -9.46 11.27
C MET A 256 5.94 -8.84 11.07
N TRP A 257 6.90 -9.57 10.49
CA TRP A 257 8.24 -9.08 10.20
C TRP A 257 8.46 -8.77 8.71
N ALA A 258 7.38 -8.71 7.92
CA ALA A 258 7.43 -8.25 6.53
C ALA A 258 8.08 -6.86 6.44
N LEU A 259 8.87 -6.65 5.38
CA LEU A 259 9.58 -5.39 5.12
C LEU A 259 8.86 -4.60 4.04
N TRP A 260 8.86 -3.27 4.15
CA TRP A 260 8.52 -2.39 3.03
C TRP A 260 9.77 -1.83 2.33
N GLY A 261 10.94 -2.02 2.95
CA GLY A 261 12.22 -1.50 2.48
C GLY A 261 13.35 -2.52 2.57
N TRP A 262 14.58 -2.06 2.82
CA TRP A 262 15.78 -2.87 2.61
C TRP A 262 16.30 -3.61 3.86
N HIS A 263 15.78 -3.30 5.04
CA HIS A 263 16.30 -3.80 6.32
C HIS A 263 15.19 -3.90 7.36
N ARG A 264 15.34 -4.74 8.41
CA ARG A 264 14.36 -4.91 9.50
C ARG A 264 13.96 -3.64 10.25
N SER A 265 14.74 -2.56 10.14
CA SER A 265 14.34 -1.24 10.65
C SER A 265 13.27 -0.56 9.82
N GLU A 266 13.12 -0.95 8.56
CA GLU A 266 12.09 -0.54 7.60
C GLU A 266 11.03 -1.65 7.52
N SER A 267 10.57 -2.11 8.69
CA SER A 267 9.49 -3.08 8.82
C SER A 267 8.16 -2.45 8.43
N LYS A 268 7.30 -3.25 7.78
CA LYS A 268 5.95 -2.84 7.36
C LYS A 268 5.06 -2.50 8.55
N PHE A 269 5.16 -3.31 9.60
CA PHE A 269 4.43 -3.13 10.85
C PHE A 269 5.35 -2.51 11.91
N ILE A 270 4.88 -1.45 12.55
CA ILE A 270 5.63 -0.67 13.55
C ILE A 270 4.73 -0.30 14.72
N SER A 271 5.32 0.10 15.85
CA SER A 271 4.54 0.48 17.03
C SER A 271 3.77 1.77 16.77
N ARG A 272 2.63 1.94 17.45
CA ARG A 272 1.83 3.18 17.38
C ARG A 272 2.66 4.44 17.66
N GLN A 273 3.57 4.40 18.64
CA GLN A 273 4.44 5.54 18.96
C GLN A 273 5.35 5.90 17.78
N ARG A 274 5.92 4.89 17.10
CA ARG A 274 6.74 5.13 15.92
C ARG A 274 5.92 5.67 14.75
N MET A 275 4.70 5.15 14.56
CA MET A 275 3.76 5.66 13.56
C MET A 275 3.43 7.14 13.81
N ILE A 276 3.12 7.52 15.06
CA ILE A 276 2.90 8.94 15.45
C ILE A 276 4.12 9.79 15.10
N ALA A 277 5.33 9.33 15.43
CA ALA A 277 6.56 10.04 15.11
C ALA A 277 6.80 10.17 13.60
N GLU A 278 6.40 9.18 12.80
CA GLU A 278 6.44 9.26 11.33
C GLU A 278 5.41 10.27 10.80
N GLN A 279 4.18 10.30 11.32
CA GLN A 279 3.17 11.32 10.95
C GLN A 279 3.62 12.75 11.29
N VAL A 280 4.21 12.94 12.47
CA VAL A 280 4.81 14.24 12.87
C VAL A 280 5.92 14.63 11.91
N ARG A 281 6.76 13.67 11.49
CA ARG A 281 7.84 13.92 10.53
C ARG A 281 7.31 14.33 9.17
N ASN A 282 6.27 13.68 8.66
CA ASN A 282 5.66 14.00 7.37
C ASN A 282 5.18 15.45 7.34
N ARG A 283 4.59 15.93 8.45
CA ARG A 283 4.15 17.32 8.58
C ARG A 283 5.29 18.33 8.75
N LEU A 284 6.29 18.02 9.59
CA LEU A 284 7.36 18.96 9.92
C LEU A 284 8.53 18.98 8.91
N ARG A 285 8.71 17.91 8.15
CA ARG A 285 9.87 17.73 7.24
C ARG A 285 9.45 17.43 5.80
N SER A 286 8.27 17.89 5.39
CA SER A 286 7.72 17.72 4.04
C SER A 286 8.69 18.14 2.92
N GLY A 287 9.47 19.21 3.14
CA GLY A 287 10.46 19.67 2.16
C GLY A 287 11.53 18.63 1.78
N LYS A 288 11.78 17.61 2.62
CA LYS A 288 12.70 16.51 2.28
C LYS A 288 12.15 15.55 1.23
N GLU A 289 10.83 15.49 1.05
CA GLU A 289 10.18 14.60 0.09
C GLU A 289 10.30 15.13 -1.35
N LEU A 290 10.56 16.44 -1.50
CA LEU A 290 10.71 17.11 -2.80
C LEU A 290 12.05 16.82 -3.48
N VAL A 291 13.05 16.29 -2.76
CA VAL A 291 14.42 16.14 -3.26
C VAL A 291 14.93 14.71 -3.06
N GLY A 292 15.30 14.05 -4.16
CA GLY A 292 15.97 12.76 -4.16
C GLY A 292 17.43 12.86 -4.60
N THR A 293 18.38 12.52 -3.73
CA THR A 293 19.82 12.56 -4.06
C THR A 293 20.43 11.15 -4.12
N VAL A 294 21.47 10.97 -4.95
CA VAL A 294 22.26 9.73 -4.97
C VAL A 294 22.89 9.47 -3.60
N TYR A 295 23.36 10.51 -2.92
CA TYR A 295 23.89 10.40 -1.57
C TYR A 295 22.89 9.78 -0.60
N SER A 296 21.64 10.27 -0.55
CA SER A 296 20.60 9.70 0.33
C SER A 296 20.28 8.24 0.00
N LYS A 297 20.27 7.88 -1.29
CA LYS A 297 20.01 6.50 -1.74
C LYS A 297 21.15 5.56 -1.34
N ALA A 298 22.40 5.97 -1.53
CA ALA A 298 23.57 5.21 -1.10
C ALA A 298 23.64 5.09 0.43
N ARG A 299 23.36 6.18 1.16
CA ARG A 299 23.37 6.19 2.63
C ARG A 299 22.28 5.29 3.25
N ARG A 300 21.18 5.04 2.53
CA ARG A 300 20.10 4.14 2.95
C ARG A 300 20.52 2.66 2.90
N GLN A 301 21.55 2.29 2.13
CA GLN A 301 21.97 0.90 2.02
C GLN A 301 22.37 0.32 3.38
N PRO A 302 21.82 -0.85 3.79
CA PRO A 302 21.96 -1.33 5.16
C PRO A 302 23.20 -2.22 5.40
N TRP A 303 24.17 -2.22 4.47
CA TRP A 303 25.34 -3.11 4.55
C TRP A 303 26.19 -2.89 5.81
N ALA A 304 26.25 -1.64 6.30
CA ALA A 304 26.93 -1.27 7.54
C ALA A 304 25.99 -1.17 8.76
N LYS A 305 24.69 -1.45 8.58
CA LYS A 305 23.71 -1.34 9.66
C LYS A 305 23.77 -2.57 10.55
N TYR A 306 23.59 -2.37 11.86
CA TYR A 306 23.65 -3.46 12.82
C TYR A 306 22.53 -4.51 12.58
N ASN A 307 22.94 -5.70 12.19
CA ASN A 307 22.06 -6.84 11.87
C ASN A 307 22.03 -7.92 12.97
N GLY A 308 22.71 -7.69 14.10
CA GLY A 308 22.80 -8.68 15.19
C GLY A 308 21.49 -8.90 15.94
N MET A 309 21.51 -9.83 16.88
CA MET A 309 20.31 -10.25 17.61
C MET A 309 20.11 -9.42 18.88
N PHE A 310 18.87 -9.09 19.18
CA PHE A 310 18.45 -8.49 20.45
C PHE A 310 17.88 -9.55 21.39
N PRO A 311 17.77 -9.28 22.71
CA PRO A 311 17.18 -10.23 23.65
C PRO A 311 15.78 -10.74 23.24
N PHE A 312 14.94 -9.89 22.66
CA PHE A 312 13.62 -10.26 22.16
C PHE A 312 13.66 -11.13 20.90
N ASP A 313 14.77 -11.15 20.15
CA ASP A 313 14.93 -12.05 19.00
C ASP A 313 15.15 -13.51 19.46
N TYR A 314 15.52 -13.72 20.74
CA TYR A 314 15.66 -15.04 21.36
C TYR A 314 14.44 -15.40 22.22
N ASN A 315 13.97 -14.46 23.04
CA ASN A 315 12.88 -14.69 24.01
C ASN A 315 11.48 -14.53 23.39
N GLY A 316 11.40 -13.91 22.21
CA GLY A 316 10.18 -13.48 21.56
C GLY A 316 9.74 -12.07 21.95
N PRO A 317 8.68 -11.55 21.27
CA PRO A 317 8.11 -10.24 21.58
C PRO A 317 7.66 -10.15 23.04
N ALA A 318 7.83 -8.98 23.65
CA ALA A 318 7.35 -8.74 25.00
C ALA A 318 5.83 -8.92 25.06
N TYR A 319 5.36 -9.61 26.10
CA TYR A 319 3.93 -9.83 26.28
C TYR A 319 3.23 -8.50 26.57
N ARG A 320 2.18 -8.21 25.80
CA ARG A 320 1.25 -7.09 26.03
C ARG A 320 -0.17 -7.64 25.99
N PRO A 321 -1.04 -7.23 26.92
CA PRO A 321 -2.44 -7.67 26.89
C PRO A 321 -3.10 -7.21 25.60
N ALA A 322 -3.92 -8.10 25.02
CA ALA A 322 -4.78 -7.73 23.92
C ALA A 322 -5.86 -6.75 24.38
N VAL A 323 -6.43 -5.99 23.45
CA VAL A 323 -7.63 -5.20 23.72
C VAL A 323 -8.78 -6.17 23.99
N SER A 324 -9.41 -6.04 25.15
CA SER A 324 -10.61 -6.80 25.52
C SER A 324 -11.85 -5.98 25.20
N PHE A 325 -12.85 -6.63 24.60
CA PHE A 325 -14.15 -6.05 24.29
C PHE A 325 -15.25 -6.70 25.14
N ALA A 326 -15.04 -6.79 26.45
CA ALA A 326 -16.00 -7.40 27.38
C ALA A 326 -17.36 -6.68 27.41
N ASP A 327 -17.36 -5.37 27.13
CA ASP A 327 -18.56 -4.53 27.07
C ASP A 327 -19.24 -4.54 25.69
N ALA A 328 -18.79 -5.37 24.75
CA ALA A 328 -19.44 -5.49 23.44
C ALA A 328 -20.83 -6.12 23.60
N PRO A 329 -21.83 -5.66 22.82
CA PRO A 329 -23.13 -6.30 22.82
C PRO A 329 -23.02 -7.76 22.34
N PRO A 330 -23.92 -8.65 22.80
CA PRO A 330 -23.92 -10.04 22.37
C PRO A 330 -24.11 -10.13 20.84
N PRO A 331 -23.40 -11.04 20.15
CA PRO A 331 -23.53 -11.19 18.70
C PRO A 331 -24.91 -11.74 18.35
N VAL A 332 -25.75 -10.93 17.70
CA VAL A 332 -27.12 -11.30 17.31
C VAL A 332 -27.14 -12.23 16.08
N ASN A 333 -26.29 -11.95 15.09
CA ASN A 333 -26.26 -12.70 13.81
C ASN A 333 -25.02 -13.62 13.71
N GLY A 334 -24.64 -14.30 14.80
CA GLY A 334 -23.41 -15.11 14.84
C GLY A 334 -23.35 -16.29 13.86
N ALA A 335 -24.49 -16.70 13.31
CA ALA A 335 -24.59 -17.75 12.29
C ALA A 335 -24.51 -17.22 10.84
N GLU A 336 -24.77 -15.93 10.61
CA GLU A 336 -24.70 -15.33 9.29
C GLU A 336 -23.26 -14.92 8.97
N SER A 337 -22.77 -15.26 7.78
CA SER A 337 -21.44 -14.88 7.35
C SER A 337 -21.44 -13.45 6.79
N CYS A 338 -20.49 -12.63 7.26
CA CYS A 338 -20.22 -11.35 6.62
C CYS A 338 -19.76 -11.60 5.17
N GLY A 339 -20.45 -10.97 4.22
CA GLY A 339 -20.10 -10.98 2.80
C GLY A 339 -18.73 -10.35 2.51
N ARG A 340 -18.41 -10.19 1.22
CA ARG A 340 -17.26 -9.39 0.79
C ARG A 340 -17.58 -7.91 0.94
N ALA A 341 -16.55 -7.09 1.14
CA ALA A 341 -16.73 -5.66 1.22
C ALA A 341 -17.14 -5.04 -0.13
N PHE A 342 -16.67 -5.60 -1.25
CA PHE A 342 -16.99 -5.23 -2.63
C PHE A 342 -16.55 -6.30 -3.64
#